data_AF-G7VFR4-F1
#
_entry.id   AF-G7VFR4-F1
#
_cell.length_a   1.000
_cell.length_b   1.000
_cell.length_c   1.000
_cell.angle_alpha   90.00
_cell.angle_beta   90.00
_cell.angle_gamma   90.00
#
_symmetry.space_group_name_H-M   'P 1'
#
loop_
_entity.id
_entity.type
_entity.pdbx_description
1 polymer ?
#
loop_
_entity_poly.entity_id
_entity_poly.type
_entity_poly.pdbx_seq_one_letter_code
_entity_poly.pdbx_strand_id
1 'polypeptide(L)'
;MDYLSTNSILNGPFIFTYTSHHMVRSPGKSLPPYIDTYSNKNWRCDIRRILIPHELLETEIDGLSCQDYPYECAKKVVSELRRSGGKAYYLKENPKIILTTDSGSGTYNLQPLPAKSLDEVLGFEFKPRFLFGNNVVTETPYGILKNPPYECQDEQDELPRLVILYEDKRAAVAVKKLLYEVKPFTELFRRPDMTRLSDVEKKGSLEDVLKGGTVTLLIASENYLKSHLDVITQLKLESFKLGRGRSSLQIINSTRFANLTYEQRRFYFPANLVAALYFKAGCIPYGVVVPNCALCYELQASLYVGVALARGPNGYYKGVAILMEGLGSVVNYVDTDEVLKGGSMEFGEDEAEKFSSKIVEMIMEYKEKFGETPENLYVVRSRAFASIEADEIRKKVERGIEKKLSLIERFMWKKLKRKTIVFMSPYKTKYNIGGNRAIHVKSLSDYSNLWLIQPPSFNHAIRISYNSGNIDRRLPVLAYLYLRWLDFTSLIMKGRSTIAPVTYAKRYLKWLTLQDKIKLWN
;
A
#
# COMPACT_ATOMS: atom_id res chain seq x y z
N MET A 1 48.86 0.71 -0.11
CA MET A 1 49.27 2.09 -0.46
C MET A 1 48.29 2.58 -1.51
N ASP A 2 47.03 2.77 -1.12
CA ASP A 2 46.50 3.99 -0.49
C ASP A 2 46.20 5.06 -1.54
N TYR A 3 44.94 5.22 -1.95
CA TYR A 3 44.06 6.20 -1.33
C TYR A 3 42.61 6.07 -1.82
N LEU A 4 41.72 6.34 -0.87
CA LEU A 4 40.27 6.30 -0.90
C LEU A 4 39.65 7.41 -1.77
N SER A 5 38.50 7.10 -2.37
CA SER A 5 37.48 8.10 -2.74
C SER A 5 36.10 7.48 -2.61
N THR A 6 35.61 7.45 -1.37
CA THR A 6 34.22 7.25 -1.00
C THR A 6 33.40 8.46 -1.42
N ASN A 7 32.32 8.25 -2.19
CA ASN A 7 31.21 9.20 -2.25
C ASN A 7 29.86 8.51 -2.50
N SER A 8 29.03 8.61 -1.46
CA SER A 8 27.59 8.87 -1.51
C SER A 8 26.68 8.04 -2.43
N ILE A 9 25.98 7.05 -1.87
CA ILE A 9 24.60 6.72 -2.27
C ILE A 9 23.81 6.32 -1.02
N LEU A 10 23.12 7.28 -0.39
CA LEU A 10 21.87 7.12 0.38
C LEU A 10 21.37 8.52 0.82
N ASN A 11 21.03 9.36 -0.16
CA ASN A 11 20.13 10.52 -0.07
C ASN A 11 19.23 10.40 -1.32
N GLY A 12 17.90 10.47 -1.34
CA GLY A 12 16.83 11.11 -0.54
C GLY A 12 15.48 10.74 -1.25
N PRO A 13 14.38 11.54 -1.25
CA PRO A 13 14.17 12.89 -0.66
C PRO A 13 12.84 13.09 0.17
N PHE A 14 12.83 13.83 1.30
CA PHE A 14 12.44 15.26 1.56
C PHE A 14 10.91 15.55 1.76
N ILE A 15 10.37 16.53 2.51
CA ILE A 15 10.76 17.61 3.47
C ILE A 15 9.44 18.11 4.13
N PHE A 16 9.44 18.58 5.39
CA PHE A 16 8.96 19.93 5.77
C PHE A 16 9.57 20.37 7.11
N THR A 17 10.29 21.48 7.02
CA THR A 17 10.81 22.35 8.07
C THR A 17 9.73 23.33 8.54
N TYR A 18 9.70 23.69 9.83
CA TYR A 18 9.44 25.07 10.26
C TYR A 18 10.20 25.38 11.55
N THR A 19 10.82 26.57 11.54
CA THR A 19 11.56 27.25 12.60
C THR A 19 10.60 27.90 13.61
N SER A 20 10.95 27.85 14.90
CA SER A 20 10.26 28.58 15.98
C SER A 20 11.14 29.71 16.51
N HIS A 21 10.57 30.91 16.67
CA HIS A 21 11.11 31.94 17.56
C HIS A 21 10.19 32.12 18.78
N HIS A 22 10.84 32.43 19.91
CA HIS A 22 10.34 32.50 21.28
C HIS A 22 9.28 33.58 21.53
N MET A 23 8.28 33.30 22.38
CA MET A 23 8.22 33.86 23.75
C MET A 23 7.09 33.26 24.62
N VAL A 24 7.27 33.42 25.94
CA VAL A 24 6.70 32.70 27.09
C VAL A 24 5.31 33.22 27.54
N ARG A 25 4.39 32.33 27.96
CA ARG A 25 3.69 32.26 29.28
C ARG A 25 2.27 31.65 29.21
N SER A 26 2.04 30.62 30.04
CA SER A 26 0.75 29.97 30.38
C SER A 26 -0.17 30.90 31.22
N PRO A 27 -1.40 30.52 31.69
CA PRO A 27 -2.18 29.27 31.52
C PRO A 27 -3.70 29.43 31.24
N GLY A 28 -4.33 28.35 30.74
CA GLY A 28 -5.75 28.03 31.02
C GLY A 28 -6.79 28.31 29.93
N LYS A 29 -7.68 27.32 29.75
CA LYS A 29 -8.97 27.29 29.02
C LYS A 29 -8.97 26.64 27.61
N SER A 30 -9.85 25.62 27.50
CA SER A 30 -10.51 24.99 26.34
C SER A 30 -9.80 24.96 24.98
N LEU A 31 -9.81 23.78 24.34
CA LEU A 31 -9.46 23.58 22.93
C LEU A 31 -10.15 24.64 22.04
N PRO A 32 -9.41 25.41 21.24
CA PRO A 32 -10.02 26.36 20.32
C PRO A 32 -10.66 25.60 19.15
N PRO A 33 -11.75 26.12 18.56
CA PRO A 33 -12.32 25.57 17.34
C PRO A 33 -11.28 25.69 16.21
N TYR A 34 -11.17 24.64 15.41
CA TYR A 34 -10.37 24.63 14.19
C TYR A 34 -11.00 25.61 13.20
N ILE A 35 -10.46 26.82 13.11
CA ILE A 35 -10.83 27.83 12.11
C ILE A 35 -9.79 27.77 10.99
N ASP A 36 -10.24 27.29 9.82
CA ASP A 36 -9.50 27.32 8.56
C ASP A 36 -9.44 28.76 8.04
N THR A 37 -8.38 29.49 8.37
CA THR A 37 -8.03 30.72 7.65
C THR A 37 -6.52 30.90 7.60
N TYR A 38 -5.86 30.42 6.54
CA TYR A 38 -4.62 31.03 6.04
C TYR A 38 -4.55 30.95 4.51
N SER A 39 -5.06 32.01 3.89
CA SER A 39 -4.36 32.83 2.89
C SER A 39 -3.22 32.16 2.12
N ASN A 40 -3.55 31.78 0.88
CA ASN A 40 -2.66 31.63 -0.26
C ASN A 40 -1.50 32.64 -0.25
N LYS A 41 -0.27 32.17 -0.10
CA LYS A 41 0.93 32.83 -0.68
C LYS A 41 2.10 31.85 -0.80
N ASN A 42 2.51 31.64 -2.05
CA ASN A 42 3.82 31.17 -2.49
C ASN A 42 4.21 29.69 -2.25
N TRP A 43 3.43 28.76 -2.82
CA TRP A 43 3.97 27.47 -3.21
C TRP A 43 4.19 27.45 -4.72
N ARG A 44 5.45 27.59 -5.13
CA ARG A 44 5.90 27.23 -6.49
C ARG A 44 5.74 25.72 -6.66
N CYS A 45 4.52 25.27 -6.95
CA CYS A 45 4.25 23.98 -7.58
C CYS A 45 4.37 24.14 -9.11
N ASP A 46 5.55 24.53 -9.57
CA ASP A 46 5.96 24.25 -10.95
C ASP A 46 6.24 22.74 -11.00
N ILE A 47 5.57 21.91 -11.79
CA ILE A 47 5.24 22.10 -13.20
C ILE A 47 3.94 21.32 -13.49
N ARG A 48 2.89 21.99 -13.96
CA ARG A 48 1.64 21.36 -14.41
C ARG A 48 1.95 20.49 -15.63
N ARG A 49 1.84 19.17 -15.52
CA ARG A 49 1.80 18.31 -16.70
C ARG A 49 0.37 18.27 -17.20
N ILE A 50 0.10 19.06 -18.21
CA ILE A 50 -1.19 19.11 -18.89
C ILE A 50 -1.33 17.79 -19.65
N LEU A 51 -2.37 17.03 -19.34
CA LEU A 51 -2.85 15.95 -20.19
C LEU A 51 -3.73 16.61 -21.24
N ILE A 52 -3.48 16.44 -22.53
CA ILE A 52 -4.32 17.03 -23.57
C ILE A 52 -5.16 15.97 -24.28
N PRO A 53 -6.50 16.11 -24.38
CA PRO A 53 -7.33 15.30 -25.24
C PRO A 53 -7.03 15.59 -26.70
N HIS A 54 -7.09 14.54 -27.49
CA HIS A 54 -6.59 14.54 -28.84
C HIS A 54 -7.61 14.86 -29.91
N GLU A 55 -8.23 16.02 -29.85
CA GLU A 55 -8.96 16.52 -31.03
C GLU A 55 -7.97 16.83 -32.20
N LEU A 56 -6.66 16.93 -31.91
CA LEU A 56 -5.58 17.20 -32.88
C LEU A 56 -5.03 15.98 -33.67
N LEU A 57 -5.67 14.79 -33.63
CA LEU A 57 -5.24 13.56 -34.39
C LEU A 57 -6.36 13.04 -35.29
N GLU A 58 -7.40 13.84 -35.50
CA GLU A 58 -8.38 13.58 -36.57
C GLU A 58 -7.85 14.03 -37.95
N THR A 59 -6.68 14.67 -37.97
CA THR A 59 -5.93 15.04 -39.17
C THR A 59 -4.71 14.15 -39.36
N GLU A 60 -4.37 13.85 -40.62
CA GLU A 60 -3.11 13.20 -40.96
C GLU A 60 -1.91 14.04 -40.52
N ILE A 61 -0.90 13.41 -39.89
CA ILE A 61 0.37 14.08 -39.54
C ILE A 61 1.47 13.60 -40.48
N ASP A 62 1.89 14.49 -41.39
CA ASP A 62 2.74 14.19 -42.54
C ASP A 62 2.23 12.97 -43.34
N GLY A 63 0.93 12.96 -43.66
CA GLY A 63 0.29 11.88 -44.43
C GLY A 63 0.10 10.56 -43.67
N LEU A 64 0.31 10.52 -42.34
CA LEU A 64 -0.04 9.36 -41.51
C LEU A 64 -1.43 9.52 -40.90
N SER A 65 -2.33 8.58 -41.20
CA SER A 65 -3.59 8.43 -40.47
C SER A 65 -3.31 8.09 -39.01
N CYS A 66 -3.62 9.03 -38.13
CA CYS A 66 -3.38 8.89 -36.70
C CYS A 66 -4.45 8.08 -35.97
N GLN A 67 -5.53 7.71 -36.68
CA GLN A 67 -6.43 6.66 -36.24
C GLN A 67 -5.75 5.29 -36.36
N ASP A 68 -5.04 5.05 -37.46
CA ASP A 68 -4.39 3.77 -37.74
C ASP A 68 -3.01 3.64 -37.09
N TYR A 69 -2.26 4.74 -36.97
CA TYR A 69 -0.90 4.77 -36.43
C TYR A 69 -0.73 5.73 -35.25
N PRO A 70 -1.52 5.57 -34.17
CA PRO A 70 -1.59 6.56 -33.09
C PRO A 70 -0.28 6.71 -32.32
N TYR A 71 0.55 5.66 -32.24
CA TYR A 71 1.87 5.73 -31.60
C TYR A 71 2.89 6.53 -32.41
N GLU A 72 2.92 6.36 -33.73
CA GLU A 72 3.85 7.08 -34.59
C GLU A 72 3.52 8.56 -34.62
N CYS A 73 2.23 8.90 -34.72
CA CYS A 73 1.82 10.29 -34.60
C CYS A 73 2.15 10.90 -33.22
N ALA A 74 1.92 10.16 -32.12
CA ALA A 74 2.29 10.64 -30.79
C ALA A 74 3.79 10.88 -30.63
N LYS A 75 4.65 10.03 -31.21
CA LYS A 75 6.11 10.24 -31.24
C LYS A 75 6.46 11.53 -31.98
N LYS A 76 5.81 11.82 -33.11
CA LYS A 76 6.02 13.05 -33.88
C LYS A 76 5.62 14.30 -33.10
N VAL A 77 4.41 14.34 -32.56
CA VAL A 77 3.93 15.46 -31.73
C VAL A 77 4.85 15.69 -30.54
N VAL A 78 5.25 14.63 -29.84
CA VAL A 78 6.22 14.73 -28.73
C VAL A 78 7.58 15.25 -29.20
N SER A 79 8.05 14.83 -30.38
CA SER A 79 9.31 15.31 -30.95
C SER A 79 9.24 16.81 -31.25
N GLU A 80 8.16 17.28 -31.86
CA GLU A 80 7.96 18.69 -32.18
C GLU A 80 7.89 19.55 -30.92
N LEU A 81 7.07 19.16 -29.93
CA LEU A 81 6.99 19.86 -28.65
C LEU A 81 8.33 19.91 -27.91
N ARG A 82 9.17 18.88 -28.04
CA ARG A 82 10.54 18.88 -27.49
C ARG A 82 11.47 19.81 -28.25
N ARG A 83 11.35 19.90 -29.59
CA ARG A 83 12.14 20.84 -30.41
C ARG A 83 11.81 22.29 -30.07
N SER A 84 10.56 22.59 -29.71
CA SER A 84 10.14 23.91 -29.21
C SER A 84 10.63 24.23 -27.79
N GLY A 85 11.47 23.39 -27.18
CA GLY A 85 12.06 23.60 -25.85
C GLY A 85 11.30 22.94 -24.69
N GLY A 86 10.20 22.24 -24.97
CA GLY A 86 9.31 21.68 -23.96
C GLY A 86 9.62 20.27 -23.48
N LYS A 87 9.05 19.88 -22.32
CA LYS A 87 9.05 18.49 -21.86
C LYS A 87 7.74 17.80 -22.23
N ALA A 88 7.75 17.10 -23.36
CA ALA A 88 6.62 16.30 -23.82
C ALA A 88 6.87 14.78 -23.74
N TYR A 89 5.80 14.03 -23.44
CA TYR A 89 5.72 12.57 -23.49
C TYR A 89 4.31 12.18 -23.94
N TYR A 90 4.11 10.95 -24.41
CA TYR A 90 2.78 10.38 -24.56
C TYR A 90 2.54 9.29 -23.53
N LEU A 91 1.28 9.06 -23.19
CA LEU A 91 0.87 7.97 -22.33
C LEU A 91 0.88 6.67 -23.13
N LYS A 92 1.67 5.65 -22.73
CA LYS A 92 1.86 4.44 -23.53
C LYS A 92 0.54 3.71 -23.84
N GLU A 93 -0.43 3.76 -22.94
CA GLU A 93 -1.69 3.01 -23.01
C GLU A 93 -2.77 3.72 -23.80
N ASN A 94 -2.60 5.03 -23.97
CA ASN A 94 -3.37 5.84 -24.87
C ASN A 94 -2.41 6.88 -25.46
N PRO A 95 -1.72 6.56 -26.57
CA PRO A 95 -0.75 7.47 -27.18
C PRO A 95 -1.39 8.76 -27.69
N LYS A 96 -2.73 8.80 -27.81
CA LYS A 96 -3.47 10.05 -28.05
C LYS A 96 -3.48 10.98 -26.82
N ILE A 97 -2.90 10.61 -25.68
CA ILE A 97 -2.77 11.54 -24.56
C ILE A 97 -1.34 12.02 -24.45
N ILE A 98 -1.16 13.30 -24.74
CA ILE A 98 0.12 13.99 -24.59
C ILE A 98 0.21 14.58 -23.19
N LEU A 99 1.38 14.39 -22.59
CA LEU A 99 1.80 14.90 -21.30
C LEU A 99 2.85 15.97 -21.54
N THR A 100 2.49 17.24 -21.36
CA THR A 100 3.42 18.34 -21.55
C THR A 100 3.44 19.29 -20.37
N THR A 101 4.58 19.93 -20.13
CA THR A 101 4.74 20.99 -19.13
C THR A 101 4.39 22.38 -19.65
N ASP A 102 4.29 22.50 -20.97
CA ASP A 102 4.21 23.77 -21.65
C ASP A 102 2.74 24.04 -22.00
N SER A 103 2.20 25.13 -21.47
CA SER A 103 0.86 25.62 -21.78
C SER A 103 0.74 26.27 -23.16
N GLY A 104 1.71 26.03 -24.05
CA GLY A 104 1.68 26.45 -25.45
C GLY A 104 2.47 27.73 -25.75
N SER A 105 3.48 27.58 -26.62
CA SER A 105 3.90 28.63 -27.57
C SER A 105 4.23 28.01 -28.94
N GLY A 106 3.50 26.98 -29.35
CA GLY A 106 3.72 26.24 -30.62
C GLY A 106 2.43 25.92 -31.36
N THR A 107 2.57 25.31 -32.54
CA THR A 107 1.57 25.01 -33.60
C THR A 107 0.30 24.28 -33.16
N TYR A 108 0.21 23.79 -31.92
CA TYR A 108 -0.88 22.96 -31.42
C TYR A 108 -1.67 23.67 -30.30
N ASN A 109 -3.00 23.78 -30.47
CA ASN A 109 -3.89 24.30 -29.42
C ASN A 109 -4.14 23.22 -28.35
N LEU A 110 -3.28 23.18 -27.34
CA LEU A 110 -3.25 22.14 -26.31
C LEU A 110 -4.16 22.48 -25.11
N GLN A 111 -5.34 21.84 -25.00
CA GLN A 111 -6.25 22.02 -23.86
C GLN A 111 -6.09 20.94 -22.77
N PRO A 112 -6.18 21.25 -21.46
CA PRO A 112 -6.19 20.22 -20.41
C PRO A 112 -7.38 19.26 -20.48
N LEU A 113 -7.17 17.98 -20.16
CA LEU A 113 -8.24 17.01 -19.99
C LEU A 113 -9.18 17.46 -18.86
N PRO A 114 -10.51 17.36 -19.07
CA PRO A 114 -11.47 17.75 -18.06
C PRO A 114 -11.35 16.84 -16.83
N ALA A 115 -10.99 17.43 -15.69
CA ALA A 115 -10.84 16.74 -14.42
C ALA A 115 -12.05 16.98 -13.51
N LYS A 116 -12.74 15.90 -13.16
CA LYS A 116 -13.89 15.89 -12.24
C LYS A 116 -13.42 15.80 -10.80
N SER A 117 -14.22 16.22 -9.83
CA SER A 117 -13.91 15.93 -8.43
C SER A 117 -14.04 14.43 -8.16
N LEU A 118 -13.39 13.92 -7.11
CA LEU A 118 -13.59 12.52 -6.71
C LEU A 118 -15.05 12.24 -6.35
N ASP A 119 -15.72 13.17 -5.67
CA ASP A 119 -17.12 13.02 -5.26
C ASP A 119 -18.06 12.99 -6.47
N GLU A 120 -17.80 13.80 -7.51
CA GLU A 120 -18.55 13.76 -8.76
C GLU A 120 -18.35 12.43 -9.50
N VAL A 121 -17.12 11.90 -9.50
CA VAL A 121 -16.81 10.60 -10.13
C VAL A 121 -17.51 9.45 -9.40
N LEU A 122 -17.51 9.46 -8.08
CA LEU A 122 -18.12 8.41 -7.26
C LEU A 122 -19.66 8.52 -7.23
N GLY A 123 -20.17 9.75 -7.32
CA GLY A 123 -21.58 10.08 -7.15
C GLY A 123 -21.98 10.29 -5.68
N PHE A 124 -21.01 10.39 -4.77
CA PHE A 124 -21.20 10.64 -3.34
C PHE A 124 -19.91 11.17 -2.71
N GLU A 125 -20.02 11.83 -1.56
CA GLU A 125 -18.86 12.32 -0.79
C GLU A 125 -18.11 11.14 -0.14
N PHE A 126 -16.85 10.91 -0.54
CA PHE A 126 -16.04 9.86 0.06
C PHE A 126 -15.37 10.34 1.35
N LYS A 127 -16.11 10.26 2.46
CA LYS A 127 -15.63 10.58 3.81
C LYS A 127 -15.65 9.33 4.70
N PRO A 128 -14.56 8.54 4.76
CA PRO A 128 -14.52 7.33 5.56
C PRO A 128 -14.53 7.66 7.05
N ARG A 129 -15.21 6.81 7.82
CA ARG A 129 -15.17 6.80 9.29
C ARG A 129 -14.51 5.51 9.77
N PHE A 130 -14.10 5.47 11.02
CA PHE A 130 -13.33 4.35 11.58
C PHE A 130 -14.11 3.69 12.68
N LEU A 131 -14.38 2.40 12.53
CA LEU A 131 -15.10 1.57 13.49
C LEU A 131 -14.11 0.87 14.39
N PHE A 132 -14.26 1.05 15.69
CA PHE A 132 -13.48 0.41 16.75
C PHE A 132 -14.36 -0.59 17.53
N GLY A 133 -13.76 -1.31 18.46
CA GLY A 133 -14.50 -2.23 19.33
C GLY A 133 -15.62 -1.52 20.09
N ASN A 134 -16.64 -2.29 20.50
CA ASN A 134 -17.89 -1.78 21.08
C ASN A 134 -18.67 -0.85 20.12
N ASN A 135 -18.48 -1.02 18.81
CA ASN A 135 -19.15 -0.24 17.76
C ASN A 135 -18.92 1.28 17.83
N VAL A 136 -17.80 1.71 18.42
CA VAL A 136 -17.46 3.14 18.51
C VAL A 136 -16.94 3.64 17.16
N VAL A 137 -17.57 4.66 16.61
CA VAL A 137 -17.19 5.26 15.33
C VAL A 137 -16.51 6.62 15.55
N THR A 138 -15.37 6.83 14.91
CA THR A 138 -14.65 8.12 14.93
C THR A 138 -14.38 8.64 13.52
N GLU A 139 -14.06 9.93 13.43
CA GLU A 139 -13.68 10.58 12.16
C GLU A 139 -12.21 10.36 11.78
N THR A 140 -11.38 9.88 12.70
CA THR A 140 -9.94 9.68 12.46
C THR A 140 -9.47 8.34 13.00
N PRO A 141 -8.47 7.69 12.35
CA PRO A 141 -7.93 6.43 12.83
C PRO A 141 -7.15 6.58 14.14
N TYR A 142 -6.89 7.82 14.59
CA TYR A 142 -6.27 8.11 15.88
C TYR A 142 -7.19 7.86 17.08
N GLY A 143 -8.46 7.53 16.85
CA GLY A 143 -9.37 6.98 17.86
C GLY A 143 -8.82 5.74 18.58
N ILE A 144 -7.84 5.06 17.96
CA ILE A 144 -7.13 3.89 18.50
C ILE A 144 -6.45 4.13 19.85
N LEU A 145 -6.12 5.38 20.20
CA LEU A 145 -5.55 5.70 21.51
C LEU A 145 -6.57 5.67 22.64
N LYS A 146 -7.87 5.62 22.32
CA LYS A 146 -8.98 5.69 23.28
C LYS A 146 -9.91 4.49 23.21
N ASN A 147 -9.95 3.80 22.07
CA ASN A 147 -10.87 2.71 21.83
C ASN A 147 -10.12 1.38 21.59
N PRO A 148 -10.70 0.24 22.00
CA PRO A 148 -10.15 -1.08 21.68
C PRO A 148 -10.16 -1.34 20.16
N PRO A 149 -9.35 -2.30 19.68
CA PRO A 149 -9.38 -2.71 18.27
C PRO A 149 -10.79 -3.16 17.87
N TYR A 150 -11.11 -3.04 16.57
CA TYR A 150 -12.40 -3.45 16.03
C TYR A 150 -12.70 -4.92 16.32
N GLU A 151 -11.71 -5.76 16.05
CA GLU A 151 -11.81 -7.20 16.22
C GLU A 151 -10.44 -7.75 16.62
N CYS A 152 -10.42 -8.73 17.51
CA CYS A 152 -9.27 -9.57 17.78
C CYS A 152 -9.78 -11.01 17.72
N GLN A 153 -9.06 -11.90 17.01
CA GLN A 153 -9.47 -13.30 16.97
C GLN A 153 -9.37 -13.93 18.37
N ASP A 154 -10.48 -14.51 18.82
CA ASP A 154 -10.61 -15.27 20.07
C ASP A 154 -10.01 -16.69 19.97
N GLU A 155 -9.42 -17.08 18.83
CA GLU A 155 -8.95 -18.45 18.54
C GLU A 155 -7.78 -18.93 19.44
N GLN A 156 -7.25 -18.07 20.31
CA GLN A 156 -6.30 -18.45 21.35
C GLN A 156 -6.92 -18.07 22.69
N ASP A 157 -7.30 -19.06 23.51
CA ASP A 157 -7.76 -18.88 24.89
C ASP A 157 -6.75 -18.10 25.78
N GLU A 158 -5.59 -17.70 25.24
CA GLU A 158 -4.61 -16.82 25.84
C GLU A 158 -4.51 -15.47 25.11
N LEU A 159 -4.62 -14.39 25.86
CA LEU A 159 -4.35 -13.02 25.40
C LEU A 159 -2.94 -12.91 24.78
N PRO A 160 -2.77 -12.06 23.73
CA PRO A 160 -1.49 -11.91 23.07
C PRO A 160 -0.43 -11.36 24.04
N ARG A 161 0.75 -11.97 24.04
CA ARG A 161 1.88 -11.54 24.90
C ARG A 161 2.75 -10.52 24.16
N LEU A 162 3.17 -9.46 24.85
CA LEU A 162 4.14 -8.50 24.33
C LEU A 162 5.50 -8.66 25.04
N VAL A 163 6.53 -9.00 24.27
CA VAL A 163 7.92 -9.04 24.74
C VAL A 163 8.68 -7.85 24.17
N ILE A 164 9.30 -7.05 25.03
CA ILE A 164 10.17 -5.94 24.66
C ILE A 164 11.63 -6.37 24.82
N LEU A 165 12.29 -6.61 23.68
CA LEU A 165 13.73 -6.78 23.61
C LEU A 165 14.41 -5.44 23.48
N TYR A 166 15.39 -5.14 24.34
CA TYR A 166 16.05 -3.84 24.30
C TYR A 166 17.56 -3.90 24.46
N GLU A 167 18.23 -3.10 23.63
CA GLU A 167 19.61 -2.67 23.84
C GLU A 167 19.62 -1.35 24.64
N ASP A 168 18.79 -0.38 24.22
CA ASP A 168 18.63 0.91 24.88
C ASP A 168 17.52 0.89 25.95
N LYS A 169 17.93 0.75 27.22
CA LYS A 169 17.01 0.73 28.37
C LYS A 169 16.18 2.02 28.50
N ARG A 170 16.75 3.19 28.20
CA ARG A 170 16.05 4.47 28.37
C ARG A 170 14.92 4.59 27.35
N ALA A 171 15.20 4.28 26.09
CA ALA A 171 14.19 4.26 25.04
C ALA A 171 13.12 3.19 25.34
N ALA A 172 13.51 2.01 25.80
CA ALA A 172 12.57 0.94 26.12
C ALA A 172 11.60 1.31 27.25
N VAL A 173 12.09 1.93 28.33
CA VAL A 173 11.23 2.44 29.42
C VAL A 173 10.29 3.54 28.93
N ALA A 174 10.76 4.44 28.08
CA ALA A 174 9.93 5.51 27.53
C ALA A 174 8.82 4.96 26.61
N VAL A 175 9.15 4.05 25.70
CA VAL A 175 8.18 3.38 24.82
C VAL A 175 7.17 2.58 25.64
N LYS A 176 7.64 1.82 26.63
CA LYS A 176 6.79 1.08 27.55
C LYS A 176 5.79 2.02 28.22
N LYS A 177 6.25 3.14 28.78
CA LYS A 177 5.37 4.13 29.42
C LYS A 177 4.30 4.67 28.45
N LEU A 178 4.66 4.97 27.20
CA LEU A 178 3.69 5.42 26.20
C LEU A 178 2.61 4.36 25.94
N LEU A 179 2.97 3.08 25.89
CA LEU A 179 2.01 1.99 25.73
C LEU A 179 1.09 1.85 26.95
N TYR A 180 1.59 2.08 28.17
CA TYR A 180 0.76 2.07 29.39
C TYR A 180 -0.24 3.21 29.48
N GLU A 181 0.06 4.34 28.86
CA GLU A 181 -0.88 5.48 28.82
C GLU A 181 -2.09 5.17 27.92
N VAL A 182 -2.04 4.12 27.09
CA VAL A 182 -3.13 3.69 26.21
C VAL A 182 -3.93 2.57 26.88
N LYS A 183 -4.98 2.92 27.61
CA LYS A 183 -5.79 1.97 28.41
C LYS A 183 -6.26 0.72 27.61
N PRO A 184 -6.87 0.83 26.41
CA PRO A 184 -7.29 -0.35 25.66
C PRO A 184 -6.14 -1.26 25.24
N PHE A 185 -4.92 -0.73 25.13
CA PHE A 185 -3.73 -1.53 24.83
C PHE A 185 -3.31 -2.36 26.04
N THR A 186 -3.33 -1.76 27.24
CA THR A 186 -2.98 -2.44 28.49
C THR A 186 -3.97 -3.52 28.88
N GLU A 187 -5.25 -3.36 28.53
CA GLU A 187 -6.28 -4.38 28.78
C GLU A 187 -6.04 -5.63 27.91
N LEU A 188 -5.62 -5.45 26.66
CA LEU A 188 -5.34 -6.56 25.74
C LEU A 188 -4.00 -7.26 26.00
N PHE A 189 -2.89 -6.51 26.01
CA PHE A 189 -1.53 -7.08 26.10
C PHE A 189 -1.02 -7.28 27.53
N ARG A 190 -1.78 -6.83 28.53
CA ARG A 190 -1.34 -6.79 29.94
C ARG A 190 0.01 -6.09 30.08
N ARG A 191 0.82 -6.52 31.05
CA ARG A 191 2.13 -5.96 31.38
C ARG A 191 3.19 -6.54 30.42
N PRO A 192 3.88 -5.75 29.58
CA PRO A 192 4.92 -6.30 28.70
C PRO A 192 6.14 -6.80 29.49
N ASP A 193 6.63 -7.96 29.08
CA ASP A 193 7.89 -8.51 29.56
C ASP A 193 9.05 -7.75 28.92
N MET A 194 10.05 -7.40 29.71
CA MET A 194 11.21 -6.66 29.22
C MET A 194 12.48 -7.48 29.42
N THR A 195 13.17 -7.76 28.32
CA THR A 195 14.40 -8.55 28.35
C THR A 195 15.52 -7.77 27.67
N ARG A 196 16.68 -7.70 28.32
CA ARG A 196 17.85 -7.05 27.73
C ARG A 196 18.42 -7.95 26.66
N LEU A 197 18.80 -7.35 25.54
CA LEU A 197 19.23 -8.08 24.35
C LEU A 197 20.50 -8.92 24.60
N SER A 198 21.46 -8.37 25.35
CA SER A 198 22.67 -9.07 25.77
C SER A 198 22.43 -10.33 26.61
N ASP A 199 21.29 -10.40 27.31
CA ASP A 199 20.96 -11.55 28.15
C ASP A 199 20.36 -12.69 27.32
N VAL A 200 19.69 -12.34 26.21
CA VAL A 200 19.19 -13.31 25.23
C VAL A 200 20.37 -13.91 24.46
N GLU A 201 21.26 -13.06 23.94
CA GLU A 201 22.45 -13.48 23.18
C GLU A 201 23.38 -14.41 23.98
N LYS A 202 23.39 -14.29 25.31
CA LYS A 202 24.17 -15.19 26.21
C LYS A 202 23.50 -16.54 26.47
N LYS A 203 22.18 -16.61 26.39
CA LYS A 203 21.39 -17.79 26.77
C LYS A 203 21.03 -18.68 25.58
N GLY A 204 21.09 -18.14 24.36
CA GLY A 204 20.68 -18.84 23.15
C GLY A 204 20.62 -17.92 21.93
N SER A 205 19.80 -18.29 20.95
CA SER A 205 19.59 -17.50 19.74
C SER A 205 18.55 -16.41 20.00
N LEU A 206 18.67 -15.27 19.30
CA LEU A 206 17.61 -14.26 19.27
C LEU A 206 16.29 -14.83 18.69
N GLU A 207 16.36 -15.91 17.93
CA GLU A 207 15.21 -16.62 17.37
C GLU A 207 14.36 -17.28 18.46
N ASP A 208 14.96 -17.67 19.59
CA ASP A 208 14.27 -18.31 20.72
C ASP A 208 13.23 -17.40 21.38
N VAL A 209 13.30 -16.09 21.08
CA VAL A 209 12.33 -15.09 21.55
C VAL A 209 11.10 -15.03 20.65
N LEU A 210 11.18 -15.51 19.41
CA LEU A 210 10.04 -15.57 18.51
C LEU A 210 9.21 -16.82 18.83
N LYS A 211 8.08 -16.63 19.50
CA LYS A 211 7.13 -17.71 19.81
C LYS A 211 5.78 -17.42 19.17
N GLY A 212 5.04 -18.47 18.80
CA GLY A 212 3.64 -18.33 18.39
C GLY A 212 2.82 -17.60 19.45
N GLY A 213 1.88 -16.74 19.03
CA GLY A 213 1.05 -15.94 19.95
C GLY A 213 1.77 -14.77 20.66
N THR A 214 3.07 -14.57 20.40
CA THR A 214 3.85 -13.47 20.99
C THR A 214 4.18 -12.40 19.96
N VAL A 215 3.95 -11.14 20.32
CA VAL A 215 4.46 -9.98 19.58
C VAL A 215 5.76 -9.53 20.21
N THR A 216 6.81 -9.41 19.41
CA THR A 216 8.14 -8.99 19.88
C THR A 216 8.43 -7.57 19.43
N LEU A 217 8.81 -6.71 20.36
CA LEU A 217 9.22 -5.33 20.12
C LEU A 217 10.72 -5.19 20.36
N LEU A 218 11.51 -5.09 19.29
CA LEU A 218 12.94 -4.84 19.33
C LEU A 218 13.22 -3.34 19.37
N ILE A 219 13.89 -2.87 20.43
CA ILE A 219 14.29 -1.47 20.63
C ILE A 219 15.81 -1.41 20.67
N ALA A 220 16.42 -0.91 19.61
CA ALA A 220 17.88 -0.86 19.49
C ALA A 220 18.35 0.41 18.78
N SER A 221 19.58 0.84 19.07
CA SER A 221 20.20 1.99 18.42
C SER A 221 20.46 1.76 16.93
N GLU A 222 20.62 2.84 16.17
CA GLU A 222 20.94 2.74 14.75
C GLU A 222 22.24 1.95 14.48
N ASN A 223 23.22 2.08 15.37
CA ASN A 223 24.50 1.37 15.27
C ASN A 223 24.33 -0.13 15.50
N TYR A 224 23.54 -0.53 16.50
CA TYR A 224 23.23 -1.95 16.73
C TYR A 224 22.50 -2.56 15.53
N LEU A 225 21.47 -1.87 15.02
CA LEU A 225 20.69 -2.35 13.87
C LEU A 225 21.53 -2.53 12.59
N LYS A 226 22.54 -1.68 12.39
CA LYS A 226 23.46 -1.79 11.24
C LYS A 226 24.47 -2.92 11.40
N SER A 227 25.06 -3.05 12.59
CA SER A 227 26.08 -4.09 12.87
C SER A 227 25.49 -5.50 12.89
N HIS A 228 24.20 -5.65 13.22
CA HIS A 228 23.51 -6.95 13.31
C HIS A 228 22.47 -7.13 12.20
N LEU A 229 22.69 -6.50 11.03
CA LEU A 229 21.69 -6.44 9.97
C LEU A 229 21.29 -7.83 9.45
N ASP A 230 22.23 -8.76 9.33
CA ASP A 230 21.95 -10.14 8.90
C ASP A 230 21.01 -10.85 9.89
N VAL A 231 21.40 -10.90 11.17
CA VAL A 231 20.60 -11.49 12.25
C VAL A 231 19.20 -10.87 12.32
N ILE A 232 19.10 -9.54 12.25
CA ILE A 232 17.80 -8.84 12.29
C ILE A 232 16.95 -9.18 11.07
N THR A 233 17.56 -9.35 9.90
CA THR A 233 16.85 -9.72 8.67
C THR A 233 16.32 -11.14 8.76
N GLN A 234 17.11 -12.08 9.27
CA GLN A 234 16.69 -13.46 9.55
C GLN A 234 15.52 -13.51 10.54
N LEU A 235 15.66 -12.87 11.70
CA LEU A 235 14.59 -12.76 12.71
C LEU A 235 13.30 -12.19 12.10
N LYS A 236 13.45 -11.21 11.21
CA LYS A 236 12.30 -10.59 10.58
C LYS A 236 11.58 -11.54 9.65
N LEU A 237 12.30 -12.30 8.83
CA LEU A 237 11.74 -13.31 7.94
C LEU A 237 11.08 -14.46 8.71
N GLU A 238 11.74 -14.97 9.75
CA GLU A 238 11.18 -16.01 10.62
C GLU A 238 9.90 -15.52 11.33
N SER A 239 9.85 -14.26 11.75
CA SER A 239 8.64 -13.69 12.34
C SER A 239 7.44 -13.65 11.38
N PHE A 240 7.67 -13.62 10.06
CA PHE A 240 6.59 -13.72 9.05
C PHE A 240 6.08 -15.15 8.93
N LYS A 241 6.99 -16.15 8.96
CA LYS A 241 6.63 -17.58 8.92
C LYS A 241 5.74 -17.96 10.11
N LEU A 242 6.18 -17.61 11.32
CA LEU A 242 5.45 -17.91 12.55
C LEU A 242 4.07 -17.23 12.62
N GLY A 243 3.95 -16.02 12.06
CA GLY A 243 2.72 -15.25 12.06
C GLY A 243 1.85 -15.42 10.82
N ARG A 244 1.98 -16.53 10.08
CA ARG A 244 1.20 -16.85 8.87
C ARG A 244 1.15 -15.68 7.86
N GLY A 245 2.32 -15.11 7.56
CA GLY A 245 2.47 -13.98 6.64
C GLY A 245 2.35 -12.59 7.27
N ARG A 246 2.10 -12.52 8.58
CA ARG A 246 2.16 -11.30 9.37
C ARG A 246 3.33 -11.34 10.33
N SER A 247 4.35 -10.52 10.10
CA SER A 247 5.51 -10.43 11.00
C SER A 247 5.10 -10.12 12.44
N SER A 248 5.40 -10.99 13.40
CA SER A 248 5.21 -10.74 14.83
C SER A 248 6.24 -9.78 15.43
N LEU A 249 7.33 -9.49 14.72
CA LEU A 249 8.40 -8.59 15.16
C LEU A 249 8.13 -7.13 14.77
N GLN A 250 8.21 -6.19 15.70
CA GLN A 250 8.24 -4.75 15.47
C GLN A 250 9.62 -4.20 15.87
N ILE A 251 10.20 -3.34 15.04
CA ILE A 251 11.53 -2.75 15.30
C ILE A 251 11.37 -1.25 15.53
N ILE A 252 11.98 -0.75 16.59
CA ILE A 252 12.13 0.67 16.91
C ILE A 252 13.61 1.00 16.92
N ASN A 253 14.00 1.94 16.05
CA ASN A 253 15.31 2.58 16.13
C ASN A 253 15.29 3.61 17.27
N SER A 254 16.01 3.32 18.36
CA SER A 254 16.01 4.16 19.57
C SER A 254 16.64 5.54 19.31
N THR A 255 17.67 5.61 18.48
CA THR A 255 18.32 6.86 18.06
C THR A 255 17.31 7.79 17.38
N ARG A 256 16.46 7.25 16.50
CA ARG A 256 15.41 8.04 15.84
C ARG A 256 14.27 8.40 16.79
N PHE A 257 13.88 7.49 17.67
CA PHE A 257 12.85 7.75 18.70
C PHE A 257 13.26 8.89 19.64
N ALA A 258 14.53 8.97 20.01
CA ALA A 258 15.09 10.03 20.83
C ALA A 258 14.96 11.43 20.18
N ASN A 259 14.95 11.48 18.85
CA ASN A 259 14.88 12.73 18.07
C ASN A 259 13.46 13.13 17.64
N LEU A 260 12.42 12.40 18.06
CA LEU A 260 11.04 12.79 17.79
C LEU A 260 10.68 14.09 18.52
N THR A 261 9.89 14.95 17.87
CA THR A 261 9.30 16.12 18.51
C THR A 261 8.32 15.70 19.63
N TYR A 262 7.97 16.64 20.50
CA TYR A 262 7.01 16.37 21.58
C TYR A 262 5.67 15.83 21.05
N GLU A 263 5.10 16.49 20.04
CA GLU A 263 3.83 16.08 19.40
C GLU A 263 3.94 14.68 18.77
N GLN A 264 5.04 14.42 18.03
CA GLN A 264 5.30 13.11 17.45
C GLN A 264 5.39 12.03 18.51
N ARG A 265 6.14 12.28 19.60
CA ARG A 265 6.33 11.32 20.68
C ARG A 265 5.06 11.05 21.47
N ARG A 266 4.22 12.07 21.70
CA ARG A 266 3.02 11.97 22.53
C ARG A 266 1.79 11.46 21.79
N PHE A 267 1.66 11.73 20.49
CA PHE A 267 0.43 11.43 19.76
C PHE A 267 0.66 10.51 18.57
N TYR A 268 1.44 10.94 17.58
CA TYR A 268 1.56 10.17 16.34
C TYR A 268 2.29 8.83 16.55
N PHE A 269 3.42 8.84 17.24
CA PHE A 269 4.21 7.63 17.50
C PHE A 269 3.41 6.55 18.24
N PRO A 270 2.78 6.82 19.41
CA PRO A 270 2.01 5.81 20.11
C PRO A 270 0.84 5.30 19.28
N ALA A 271 0.12 6.15 18.53
CA ALA A 271 -1.00 5.69 17.71
C ALA A 271 -0.56 4.74 16.59
N ASN A 272 0.55 5.07 15.91
CA ASN A 272 1.13 4.21 14.87
C ASN A 272 1.68 2.90 15.47
N LEU A 273 2.31 2.97 16.65
CA LEU A 273 2.87 1.80 17.32
C LEU A 273 1.75 0.86 17.78
N VAL A 274 0.71 1.38 18.43
CA VAL A 274 -0.45 0.60 18.90
C VAL A 274 -1.16 -0.08 17.72
N ALA A 275 -1.43 0.66 16.63
CA ALA A 275 -2.00 0.07 15.42
C ALA A 275 -1.16 -1.08 14.86
N ALA A 276 0.17 -0.88 14.79
CA ALA A 276 1.07 -1.91 14.33
C ALA A 276 1.10 -3.12 15.25
N LEU A 277 1.11 -2.93 16.58
CA LEU A 277 1.15 -4.03 17.54
C LEU A 277 -0.16 -4.83 17.56
N TYR A 278 -1.33 -4.17 17.54
CA TYR A 278 -2.62 -4.85 17.40
C TYR A 278 -2.68 -5.68 16.12
N PHE A 279 -2.30 -5.09 14.99
CA PHE A 279 -2.27 -5.82 13.73
C PHE A 279 -1.41 -7.07 13.87
N LYS A 280 -0.17 -6.92 14.34
CA LYS A 280 0.79 -8.03 14.54
C LYS A 280 0.29 -9.14 15.46
N ALA A 281 -0.54 -8.79 16.44
CA ALA A 281 -1.09 -9.76 17.39
C ALA A 281 -2.19 -10.64 16.80
N GLY A 282 -2.85 -10.25 15.70
CA GLY A 282 -4.10 -10.94 15.32
C GLY A 282 -5.21 -10.01 14.92
N CYS A 283 -5.18 -8.80 15.47
CA CYS A 283 -6.35 -7.95 15.51
C CYS A 283 -6.50 -7.10 14.26
N ILE A 284 -7.72 -6.63 14.05
CA ILE A 284 -8.07 -5.55 13.14
C ILE A 284 -8.12 -4.26 13.99
N PRO A 285 -7.13 -3.35 13.86
CA PRO A 285 -7.07 -2.16 14.70
C PRO A 285 -8.29 -1.25 14.57
N TYR A 286 -8.88 -1.17 13.38
CA TYR A 286 -10.17 -0.53 13.11
C TYR A 286 -10.73 -1.02 11.78
N GLY A 287 -12.06 -1.06 11.66
CA GLY A 287 -12.76 -1.19 10.39
C GLY A 287 -12.92 0.16 9.70
N VAL A 288 -13.13 0.15 8.38
CA VAL A 288 -13.41 1.37 7.59
C VAL A 288 -14.88 1.39 7.22
N VAL A 289 -15.59 2.38 7.72
CA VAL A 289 -17.01 2.62 7.43
C VAL A 289 -17.08 3.58 6.25
N VAL A 290 -17.60 3.08 5.14
CA VAL A 290 -17.92 3.84 3.93
C VAL A 290 -19.41 4.24 3.94
N PRO A 291 -19.81 5.28 3.18
CA PRO A 291 -21.22 5.64 3.03
C PRO A 291 -22.08 4.44 2.58
N ASN A 292 -23.37 4.43 2.95
CA ASN A 292 -24.27 3.37 2.52
C ASN A 292 -24.49 3.45 1.00
N CYS A 293 -23.91 2.52 0.25
CA CYS A 293 -24.02 2.45 -1.20
C CYS A 293 -23.80 1.02 -1.70
N ALA A 294 -24.44 0.62 -2.81
CA ALA A 294 -24.30 -0.74 -3.34
C ALA A 294 -22.84 -1.13 -3.65
N LEU A 295 -22.07 -0.21 -4.25
CA LEU A 295 -20.64 -0.40 -4.52
C LEU A 295 -19.80 -0.52 -3.24
N CYS A 296 -20.26 0.08 -2.15
CA CYS A 296 -19.58 0.12 -0.87
C CYS A 296 -19.68 -1.24 -0.17
N TYR A 297 -20.86 -1.87 -0.21
CA TYR A 297 -21.07 -3.24 0.28
C TYR A 297 -20.23 -4.25 -0.50
N GLU A 298 -20.15 -4.10 -1.83
CA GLU A 298 -19.32 -4.96 -2.67
C GLU A 298 -17.85 -4.98 -2.20
N LEU A 299 -17.29 -3.81 -1.86
CA LEU A 299 -15.91 -3.71 -1.37
C LEU A 299 -15.70 -4.36 0.00
N GLN A 300 -16.67 -4.21 0.91
CA GLN A 300 -16.56 -4.80 2.24
C GLN A 300 -16.68 -6.34 2.19
N ALA A 301 -17.46 -6.89 1.25
CA ALA A 301 -17.61 -8.32 1.03
C ALA A 301 -16.53 -8.92 0.08
N SER A 302 -15.62 -8.10 -0.42
CA SER A 302 -14.58 -8.55 -1.36
C SER A 302 -13.37 -9.15 -0.66
N LEU A 303 -12.73 -10.09 -1.36
CA LEU A 303 -11.43 -10.63 -1.00
C LEU A 303 -10.33 -9.98 -1.85
N TYR A 304 -9.26 -9.51 -1.21
CA TYR A 304 -8.19 -8.77 -1.85
C TYR A 304 -6.89 -9.57 -1.85
N VAL A 305 -6.33 -9.82 -3.03
CA VAL A 305 -5.02 -10.44 -3.24
C VAL A 305 -4.01 -9.34 -3.59
N GLY A 306 -3.20 -8.90 -2.64
CA GLY A 306 -2.17 -7.90 -2.87
C GLY A 306 -0.84 -8.53 -3.27
N VAL A 307 -0.46 -8.41 -4.55
CA VAL A 307 0.77 -8.95 -5.12
C VAL A 307 1.88 -7.92 -5.10
N ALA A 308 3.03 -8.31 -4.55
CA ALA A 308 4.26 -7.51 -4.59
C ALA A 308 5.28 -8.08 -5.57
N LEU A 309 6.07 -7.16 -6.13
CA LEU A 309 7.20 -7.45 -7.01
C LEU A 309 8.41 -6.71 -6.45
N ALA A 310 9.58 -7.32 -6.49
CA ALA A 310 10.83 -6.67 -6.10
C ALA A 310 11.99 -7.11 -7.00
N ARG A 311 12.90 -6.18 -7.28
CA ARG A 311 14.14 -6.52 -7.98
C ARG A 311 15.11 -7.16 -6.99
N GLY A 312 15.50 -8.39 -7.30
CA GLY A 312 16.56 -9.10 -6.61
C GLY A 312 17.93 -8.93 -7.26
N PRO A 313 18.94 -9.59 -6.71
CA PRO A 313 20.27 -9.64 -7.30
C PRO A 313 20.26 -10.33 -8.67
N ASN A 314 19.56 -11.47 -8.79
CA ASN A 314 19.57 -12.34 -9.97
C ASN A 314 18.25 -12.29 -10.77
N GLY A 315 17.55 -11.15 -10.78
CA GLY A 315 16.28 -10.98 -11.50
C GLY A 315 15.21 -10.31 -10.65
N TYR A 316 13.98 -10.82 -10.72
CA TYR A 316 12.82 -10.31 -10.01
C TYR A 316 12.17 -11.38 -9.15
N TYR A 317 11.86 -11.03 -7.90
CA TYR A 317 10.93 -11.78 -7.07
C TYR A 317 9.50 -11.39 -7.44
N LYS A 318 8.68 -12.41 -7.67
CA LYS A 318 7.29 -12.33 -8.11
C LYS A 318 6.42 -13.14 -7.14
N GLY A 319 5.09 -12.96 -7.24
CA GLY A 319 4.14 -13.89 -6.61
C GLY A 319 3.94 -13.77 -5.11
N VAL A 320 4.74 -13.00 -4.36
CA VAL A 320 4.46 -12.74 -2.94
C VAL A 320 3.15 -11.98 -2.83
N ALA A 321 2.15 -12.62 -2.22
CA ALA A 321 0.80 -12.10 -2.16
C ALA A 321 0.19 -12.20 -0.76
N ILE A 322 -0.70 -11.27 -0.44
CA ILE A 322 -1.48 -11.31 0.80
C ILE A 322 -2.95 -11.34 0.46
N LEU A 323 -3.66 -12.27 1.09
CA LEU A 323 -5.10 -12.37 1.05
C LEU A 323 -5.68 -11.62 2.23
N MET A 324 -6.52 -10.63 1.95
CA MET A 324 -7.07 -9.73 2.95
C MET A 324 -8.57 -9.54 2.70
N GLU A 325 -9.37 -9.61 3.75
CA GLU A 325 -10.80 -9.32 3.69
C GLU A 325 -11.07 -7.82 3.61
N GLY A 326 -12.29 -7.46 3.24
CA GLY A 326 -12.73 -6.07 3.18
C GLY A 326 -12.49 -5.31 4.47
N LEU A 327 -12.62 -5.89 5.66
CA LEU A 327 -12.38 -5.18 6.92
C LEU A 327 -10.90 -5.10 7.33
N GLY A 328 -9.98 -5.69 6.57
CA GLY A 328 -8.54 -5.59 6.78
C GLY A 328 -7.90 -6.78 7.50
N SER A 329 -8.68 -7.82 7.83
CA SER A 329 -8.17 -9.11 8.31
C SER A 329 -7.28 -9.76 7.25
N VAL A 330 -6.10 -10.24 7.65
CA VAL A 330 -5.23 -11.05 6.77
C VAL A 330 -5.59 -12.51 6.99
N VAL A 331 -6.12 -13.13 5.94
CA VAL A 331 -6.59 -14.53 5.98
C VAL A 331 -5.44 -15.48 5.70
N ASN A 332 -4.62 -15.15 4.69
CA ASN A 332 -3.53 -16.02 4.26
C ASN A 332 -2.46 -15.21 3.49
N TYR A 333 -1.32 -15.83 3.26
CA TYR A 333 -0.13 -15.27 2.65
C TYR A 333 0.49 -16.26 1.67
N VAL A 334 0.76 -15.79 0.46
CA VAL A 334 1.49 -16.54 -0.55
C VAL A 334 2.98 -16.30 -0.36
N ASP A 335 3.65 -17.42 -0.11
CA ASP A 335 5.08 -17.69 -0.27
C ASP A 335 6.03 -17.23 0.84
N THR A 336 6.03 -17.99 1.93
CA THR A 336 7.21 -18.07 2.81
C THR A 336 8.24 -19.08 2.32
N ASP A 337 7.85 -20.01 1.43
CA ASP A 337 8.62 -21.22 1.18
C ASP A 337 9.18 -21.31 -0.25
N GLU A 338 8.53 -20.77 -1.29
CA GLU A 338 8.97 -20.84 -2.69
C GLU A 338 8.73 -19.55 -3.51
N VAL A 339 9.21 -18.40 -3.05
CA VAL A 339 9.05 -17.12 -3.78
C VAL A 339 9.44 -17.27 -5.26
N LEU A 340 8.47 -17.04 -6.15
CA LEU A 340 8.67 -17.10 -7.60
C LEU A 340 9.78 -16.13 -8.04
N LYS A 341 10.70 -16.60 -8.88
CA LYS A 341 11.83 -15.81 -9.42
C LYS A 341 11.82 -15.87 -10.95
N GLY A 342 12.05 -14.73 -11.59
CA GLY A 342 12.16 -14.66 -13.06
C GLY A 342 12.97 -13.49 -13.59
N GLY A 343 13.27 -13.52 -14.89
CA GLY A 343 14.06 -12.49 -15.58
C GLY A 343 13.28 -11.20 -15.94
N SER A 344 11.96 -11.29 -16.06
CA SER A 344 11.04 -10.18 -16.37
C SER A 344 10.25 -9.72 -15.13
N MET A 345 9.41 -8.68 -15.25
CA MET A 345 8.46 -8.31 -14.18
C MET A 345 7.09 -8.97 -14.36
N GLU A 346 6.76 -9.35 -15.59
CA GLU A 346 5.57 -10.09 -16.00
C GLU A 346 5.70 -11.57 -15.60
N PHE A 347 4.58 -12.24 -15.33
CA PHE A 347 4.61 -13.69 -15.10
C PHE A 347 4.83 -14.41 -16.43
N GLY A 348 5.82 -15.29 -16.48
CA GLY A 348 5.91 -16.32 -17.52
C GLY A 348 4.83 -17.38 -17.30
N GLU A 349 4.64 -18.27 -18.28
CA GLU A 349 3.56 -19.27 -18.28
C GLU A 349 3.62 -20.18 -17.03
N ASP A 350 4.80 -20.72 -16.71
CA ASP A 350 5.01 -21.56 -15.51
C ASP A 350 4.80 -20.79 -14.21
N GLU A 351 5.27 -19.54 -14.15
CA GLU A 351 5.09 -18.66 -12.99
C GLU A 351 3.60 -18.34 -12.79
N ALA A 352 2.86 -18.09 -13.89
CA ALA A 352 1.43 -17.83 -13.88
C ALA A 352 0.64 -19.06 -13.44
N GLU A 353 1.05 -20.26 -13.83
CA GLU A 353 0.44 -21.53 -13.38
C GLU A 353 0.61 -21.72 -11.86
N LYS A 354 1.84 -21.58 -11.35
CA LYS A 354 2.12 -21.69 -9.91
C LYS A 354 1.37 -20.64 -9.11
N PHE A 355 1.41 -19.38 -9.57
CA PHE A 355 0.72 -18.28 -8.92
C PHE A 355 -0.80 -18.47 -8.89
N SER A 356 -1.39 -18.90 -10.02
CA SER A 356 -2.83 -19.17 -10.10
C SER A 356 -3.24 -20.31 -9.18
N SER A 357 -2.45 -21.39 -9.13
CA SER A 357 -2.70 -22.53 -8.24
C SER A 357 -2.70 -22.11 -6.77
N LYS A 358 -1.76 -21.24 -6.37
CA LYS A 358 -1.70 -20.68 -5.01
C LYS A 358 -2.92 -19.80 -4.69
N ILE A 359 -3.37 -18.95 -5.61
CA ILE A 359 -4.64 -18.19 -5.41
C ILE A 359 -5.81 -19.16 -5.22
N VAL A 360 -5.89 -20.24 -5.99
CA VAL A 360 -6.97 -21.23 -5.87
C VAL A 360 -6.92 -21.91 -4.49
N GLU A 361 -5.74 -22.31 -4.02
CA GLU A 361 -5.56 -22.86 -2.66
C GLU A 361 -6.09 -21.89 -1.60
N MET A 362 -5.66 -20.62 -1.64
CA MET A 362 -6.12 -19.60 -0.69
C MET A 362 -7.63 -19.40 -0.68
N ILE A 363 -8.28 -19.43 -1.85
CA ILE A 363 -9.74 -19.28 -1.96
C ILE A 363 -10.46 -20.48 -1.34
N MET A 364 -9.90 -21.68 -1.47
CA MET A 364 -10.47 -22.87 -0.84
C MET A 364 -10.28 -22.85 0.68
N GLU A 365 -9.13 -22.40 1.18
CA GLU A 365 -8.92 -22.21 2.62
C GLU A 365 -9.88 -21.15 3.19
N TYR A 366 -10.10 -20.05 2.46
CA TYR A 366 -11.12 -19.06 2.82
C TYR A 366 -12.50 -19.72 2.92
N LYS A 367 -12.88 -20.52 1.92
CA LYS A 367 -14.15 -21.25 1.93
C LYS A 367 -14.24 -22.25 3.09
N GLU A 368 -13.17 -22.96 3.42
CA GLU A 368 -13.14 -23.87 4.56
C GLU A 368 -13.34 -23.12 5.88
N LYS A 369 -12.73 -21.93 6.01
CA LYS A 369 -12.86 -21.09 7.21
C LYS A 369 -14.25 -20.45 7.36
N PHE A 370 -14.82 -19.92 6.27
CA PHE A 370 -16.02 -19.09 6.31
C PHE A 370 -17.29 -19.79 5.77
N GLY A 371 -17.16 -21.01 5.25
CA GLY A 371 -18.26 -21.81 4.70
C GLY A 371 -18.60 -21.48 3.23
N GLU A 372 -18.17 -20.33 2.73
CA GLU A 372 -18.53 -19.83 1.40
C GLU A 372 -17.33 -19.29 0.59
N THR A 373 -17.47 -19.31 -0.74
CA THR A 373 -16.48 -18.66 -1.61
C THR A 373 -16.67 -17.14 -1.61
N PRO A 374 -15.60 -16.35 -1.75
CA PRO A 374 -15.73 -14.90 -1.81
C PRO A 374 -16.57 -14.48 -3.02
N GLU A 375 -17.46 -13.50 -2.83
CA GLU A 375 -18.30 -12.98 -3.90
C GLU A 375 -17.48 -12.29 -5.00
N ASN A 376 -16.43 -11.58 -4.59
CA ASN A 376 -15.55 -10.83 -5.49
C ASN A 376 -14.09 -10.99 -5.06
N LEU A 377 -13.21 -11.06 -6.05
CA LEU A 377 -11.76 -11.18 -5.90
C LEU A 377 -11.07 -10.02 -6.59
N TYR A 378 -10.32 -9.24 -5.83
CA TYR A 378 -9.51 -8.14 -6.34
C TYR A 378 -8.04 -8.53 -6.29
N VAL A 379 -7.46 -8.83 -7.44
CA VAL A 379 -6.02 -9.08 -7.58
C VAL A 379 -5.34 -7.75 -7.87
N VAL A 380 -4.60 -7.24 -6.89
CA VAL A 380 -4.00 -5.92 -6.96
C VAL A 380 -2.48 -5.99 -6.89
N ARG A 381 -1.78 -5.31 -7.81
CA ARG A 381 -0.31 -5.23 -7.77
C ARG A 381 0.20 -3.82 -8.02
N SER A 382 1.43 -3.51 -7.65
CA SER A 382 1.98 -2.14 -7.80
C SER A 382 2.43 -1.73 -9.21
N ARG A 383 2.12 -2.52 -10.24
CA ARG A 383 2.50 -2.35 -11.65
C ARG A 383 1.39 -2.88 -12.55
N ALA A 384 1.15 -2.29 -13.71
CA ALA A 384 0.09 -2.77 -14.62
C ALA A 384 0.27 -4.24 -15.00
N PHE A 385 -0.79 -5.04 -14.92
CA PHE A 385 -0.88 -6.35 -15.57
C PHE A 385 -0.84 -6.20 -17.09
N ALA A 386 -0.03 -7.02 -17.76
CA ALA A 386 -0.22 -7.19 -19.20
C ALA A 386 -1.59 -7.86 -19.41
N SER A 387 -2.34 -7.49 -20.45
CA SER A 387 -3.70 -8.01 -20.63
C SER A 387 -3.71 -9.53 -20.81
N ILE A 388 -2.78 -10.05 -21.60
CA ILE A 388 -2.59 -11.50 -21.82
C ILE A 388 -2.31 -12.20 -20.49
N GLU A 389 -1.40 -11.66 -19.68
CA GLU A 389 -1.04 -12.16 -18.35
C GLU A 389 -2.26 -12.20 -17.41
N ALA A 390 -3.03 -11.11 -17.34
CA ALA A 390 -4.23 -11.04 -16.51
C ALA A 390 -5.31 -12.03 -16.97
N ASP A 391 -5.53 -12.16 -18.27
CA ASP A 391 -6.54 -13.05 -18.82
C ASP A 391 -6.15 -14.53 -18.64
N GLU A 392 -4.86 -14.85 -18.73
CA GLU A 392 -4.34 -16.18 -18.47
C GLU A 392 -4.51 -16.57 -17.00
N ILE A 393 -4.06 -15.72 -16.07
CA ILE A 393 -4.24 -15.94 -14.63
C ILE A 393 -5.73 -16.06 -14.30
N ARG A 394 -6.58 -15.18 -14.84
CA ARG A 394 -8.04 -15.24 -14.64
C ARG A 394 -8.59 -16.60 -15.05
N LYS A 395 -8.30 -17.06 -16.27
CA LYS A 395 -8.78 -18.36 -16.78
C LYS A 395 -8.30 -19.52 -15.91
N LYS A 396 -7.04 -19.51 -15.49
CA LYS A 396 -6.44 -20.55 -14.64
C LYS A 396 -7.10 -20.60 -13.25
N VAL A 397 -7.24 -19.44 -12.60
CA VAL A 397 -7.91 -19.32 -11.29
C VAL A 397 -9.37 -19.77 -11.37
N GLU A 398 -10.13 -19.26 -12.35
CA GLU A 398 -11.55 -19.65 -12.50
C GLU A 398 -11.72 -21.15 -12.71
N ARG A 399 -10.92 -21.75 -13.60
CA ARG A 399 -10.96 -23.20 -13.85
C ARG A 399 -10.53 -23.99 -12.61
N GLY A 400 -9.52 -23.52 -11.89
CA GLY A 400 -9.02 -24.16 -10.68
C GLY A 400 -10.07 -24.18 -9.57
N ILE A 401 -10.75 -23.06 -9.32
CA ILE A 401 -11.87 -22.98 -8.37
C ILE A 401 -12.99 -23.93 -8.82
N GLU A 402 -13.44 -23.84 -10.08
CA GLU A 402 -14.53 -24.70 -10.58
C GLU A 402 -14.26 -26.19 -10.38
N LYS A 403 -13.02 -26.64 -10.59
CA LYS A 403 -12.62 -28.05 -10.38
C LYS A 403 -12.76 -28.49 -8.92
N LYS A 404 -12.54 -27.60 -7.96
CA LYS A 404 -12.59 -27.89 -6.52
C LYS A 404 -13.98 -27.69 -5.90
N LEU A 405 -14.90 -27.00 -6.57
CA LEU A 405 -16.28 -26.84 -6.13
C LEU A 405 -17.15 -28.06 -6.46
N SER A 406 -18.14 -28.33 -5.60
CA SER A 406 -19.20 -29.29 -5.85
C SER A 406 -20.08 -28.87 -7.03
N LEU A 407 -20.95 -29.76 -7.51
CA LEU A 407 -21.79 -29.51 -8.68
C LEU A 407 -22.77 -28.34 -8.47
N ILE A 408 -23.35 -28.22 -7.28
CA ILE A 408 -24.26 -27.14 -6.88
C ILE A 408 -23.50 -25.81 -6.75
N GLU A 409 -22.36 -25.82 -6.05
CA GLU A 409 -21.53 -24.63 -5.88
C GLU A 409 -20.98 -24.14 -7.22
N ARG A 410 -20.58 -25.06 -8.12
CA ARG A 410 -20.14 -24.72 -9.47
C ARG A 410 -21.27 -24.07 -10.28
N PHE A 411 -22.52 -24.53 -10.11
CA PHE A 411 -23.67 -23.89 -10.74
C PHE A 411 -23.89 -22.46 -10.22
N MET A 412 -23.81 -22.27 -8.90
CA MET A 412 -23.89 -20.94 -8.27
C MET A 412 -22.76 -20.01 -8.72
N TRP A 413 -21.52 -20.50 -8.69
CA TRP A 413 -20.34 -19.79 -9.19
C TRP A 413 -20.48 -19.38 -10.66
N LYS A 414 -20.99 -20.30 -11.50
CA LYS A 414 -21.26 -20.02 -12.92
C LYS A 414 -22.38 -19.01 -13.16
N LYS A 415 -23.37 -18.92 -12.26
CA LYS A 415 -24.45 -17.93 -12.32
C LYS A 415 -23.97 -16.52 -11.93
N LEU A 416 -22.98 -16.43 -11.03
CA LEU A 416 -22.31 -15.19 -10.60
C LEU A 416 -21.25 -14.69 -11.60
N LYS A 417 -20.88 -15.53 -12.58
CA LYS A 417 -19.64 -15.48 -13.37
C LYS A 417 -19.45 -14.34 -14.37
N ARG A 418 -20.16 -13.22 -14.29
CA ARG A 418 -19.90 -12.14 -15.26
C ARG A 418 -18.74 -11.22 -14.89
N LYS A 419 -18.26 -11.17 -13.63
CA LYS A 419 -17.35 -10.09 -13.18
C LYS A 419 -16.52 -10.35 -11.91
N THR A 420 -16.33 -11.58 -11.45
CA THR A 420 -15.85 -11.83 -10.07
C THR A 420 -14.37 -11.61 -9.83
N ILE A 421 -13.51 -11.49 -10.85
CA ILE A 421 -12.06 -11.27 -10.67
C ILE A 421 -11.61 -9.97 -11.35
N VAL A 422 -11.20 -9.00 -10.53
CA VAL A 422 -10.71 -7.68 -10.97
C VAL A 422 -9.20 -7.61 -10.82
N PHE A 423 -8.48 -7.39 -11.92
CA PHE A 423 -7.04 -7.12 -11.90
C PHE A 423 -6.82 -5.62 -11.87
N MET A 424 -6.32 -5.10 -10.75
CA MET A 424 -6.08 -3.68 -10.55
C MET A 424 -4.60 -3.39 -10.32
N SER A 425 -4.15 -2.21 -10.75
CA SER A 425 -2.76 -1.81 -10.61
C SER A 425 -2.63 -0.32 -10.29
N PRO A 426 -2.63 0.05 -9.00
CA PRO A 426 -2.38 1.41 -8.56
C PRO A 426 -0.87 1.70 -8.45
N TYR A 427 -0.41 2.79 -9.06
CA TYR A 427 0.95 3.26 -8.88
C TYR A 427 1.10 4.76 -9.04
N LYS A 428 2.08 5.30 -8.32
CA LYS A 428 2.38 6.73 -8.28
C LYS A 428 2.88 7.20 -9.64
N THR A 429 2.36 8.34 -10.09
CA THR A 429 2.84 9.01 -11.29
C THR A 429 3.72 10.22 -10.94
N LYS A 430 4.22 10.90 -11.98
CA LYS A 430 4.87 12.21 -11.85
C LYS A 430 3.92 13.36 -12.26
N TYR A 431 2.63 13.07 -12.48
CA TYR A 431 1.65 14.00 -13.03
C TYR A 431 0.92 14.70 -11.89
N ASN A 432 0.46 15.93 -12.10
CA ASN A 432 -0.41 16.63 -11.16
C ASN A 432 -1.68 17.03 -11.91
N ILE A 433 -2.82 16.57 -11.43
CA ILE A 433 -4.15 16.82 -12.01
C ILE A 433 -5.03 17.67 -11.08
N GLY A 434 -4.45 18.19 -9.99
CA GLY A 434 -5.15 18.92 -8.93
C GLY A 434 -5.58 18.02 -7.77
N GLY A 435 -5.52 18.54 -6.54
CA GLY A 435 -6.00 17.82 -5.37
C GLY A 435 -7.50 17.56 -5.42
N ASN A 436 -7.93 16.38 -4.97
CA ASN A 436 -9.32 15.91 -5.02
C ASN A 436 -9.89 15.80 -6.44
N ARG A 437 -9.08 15.38 -7.43
CA ARG A 437 -9.49 15.27 -8.84
C ARG A 437 -9.29 13.88 -9.41
N ALA A 438 -10.07 13.57 -10.44
CA ALA A 438 -9.94 12.36 -11.22
C ALA A 438 -10.22 12.58 -12.70
N ILE A 439 -9.52 11.82 -13.55
CA ILE A 439 -9.67 11.79 -15.00
C ILE A 439 -9.77 10.32 -15.42
N HIS A 440 -10.84 9.98 -16.14
CA HIS A 440 -10.94 8.69 -16.80
C HIS A 440 -10.31 8.78 -18.18
N VAL A 441 -9.38 7.88 -18.46
CA VAL A 441 -8.73 7.75 -19.76
C VAL A 441 -9.24 6.46 -20.38
N LYS A 442 -10.01 6.58 -21.46
CA LYS A 442 -10.41 5.42 -22.26
C LYS A 442 -9.18 4.88 -22.97
N SER A 443 -8.86 3.60 -22.80
CA SER A 443 -7.72 2.96 -23.50
C SER A 443 -8.00 2.86 -25.01
N LEU A 444 -6.96 2.96 -25.83
CA LEU A 444 -7.00 2.73 -27.29
C LEU A 444 -6.37 1.40 -27.71
N SER A 445 -5.96 0.59 -26.74
CA SER A 445 -5.21 -0.64 -26.97
C SER A 445 -5.90 -1.81 -26.27
N ASP A 446 -5.42 -3.02 -26.49
CA ASP A 446 -5.82 -4.23 -25.74
C ASP A 446 -5.56 -4.12 -24.23
N TYR A 447 -4.96 -3.01 -23.75
CA TYR A 447 -4.75 -2.71 -22.34
C TYR A 447 -6.02 -2.17 -21.65
N SER A 448 -6.16 -2.59 -20.38
CA SER A 448 -7.04 -2.09 -19.31
C SER A 448 -7.57 -0.66 -19.42
N ASN A 449 -8.79 -0.43 -18.94
CA ASN A 449 -9.29 0.91 -18.59
C ASN A 449 -8.36 1.60 -17.58
N LEU A 450 -8.38 2.94 -17.57
CA LEU A 450 -7.42 3.74 -16.81
C LEU A 450 -8.08 4.92 -16.09
N TRP A 451 -7.77 5.04 -14.80
CA TRP A 451 -7.99 6.26 -14.03
C TRP A 451 -6.68 6.93 -13.65
N LEU A 452 -6.67 8.26 -13.73
CA LEU A 452 -5.73 9.11 -13.00
C LEU A 452 -6.49 9.78 -11.87
N ILE A 453 -6.08 9.56 -10.64
CA ILE A 453 -6.73 10.12 -9.45
C ILE A 453 -5.71 10.83 -8.58
N GLN A 454 -6.08 11.94 -7.96
CA GLN A 454 -5.21 12.64 -7.04
C GLN A 454 -6.00 12.96 -5.76
N PRO A 455 -5.89 12.09 -4.74
CA PRO A 455 -6.52 12.32 -3.44
C PRO A 455 -6.11 13.66 -2.83
N PRO A 456 -6.86 14.16 -1.82
CA PRO A 456 -6.45 15.33 -1.07
C PRO A 456 -5.02 15.19 -0.52
N SER A 457 -4.27 16.30 -0.50
CA SER A 457 -2.87 16.36 -0.03
C SER A 457 -1.83 15.57 -0.86
N PHE A 458 -2.20 15.00 -2.00
CA PHE A 458 -1.23 14.34 -2.88
C PHE A 458 -0.61 15.35 -3.84
N ASN A 459 0.73 15.32 -3.93
CA ASN A 459 1.47 16.16 -4.88
C ASN A 459 1.37 15.64 -6.32
N HIS A 460 1.09 14.34 -6.48
CA HIS A 460 1.00 13.69 -7.78
C HIS A 460 -0.18 12.74 -7.86
N ALA A 461 -0.73 12.61 -9.05
CA ALA A 461 -1.74 11.65 -9.40
C ALA A 461 -1.23 10.21 -9.25
N ILE A 462 -2.17 9.33 -9.00
CA ILE A 462 -2.06 7.89 -8.95
C ILE A 462 -2.76 7.36 -10.17
N ARG A 463 -2.05 6.50 -10.88
CA ARG A 463 -2.57 5.78 -12.01
C ARG A 463 -3.15 4.47 -11.52
N ILE A 464 -4.40 4.19 -11.88
CA ILE A 464 -5.08 2.91 -11.65
C ILE A 464 -5.40 2.32 -13.01
N SER A 465 -4.56 1.38 -13.44
CA SER A 465 -4.86 0.51 -14.57
C SER A 465 -5.70 -0.66 -14.04
N TYR A 466 -6.76 -1.03 -14.75
CA TYR A 466 -7.59 -2.16 -14.35
C TYR A 466 -8.13 -2.96 -15.54
N ASN A 467 -7.89 -4.27 -15.53
CA ASN A 467 -8.48 -5.19 -16.50
C ASN A 467 -9.74 -5.79 -15.86
N SER A 468 -10.88 -5.41 -16.42
CA SER A 468 -12.18 -5.92 -16.00
C SER A 468 -13.08 -6.04 -17.21
N GLY A 469 -13.96 -7.05 -17.22
CA GLY A 469 -15.13 -7.06 -18.10
C GLY A 469 -16.12 -5.94 -17.73
N ASN A 470 -17.39 -6.27 -17.59
CA ASN A 470 -18.50 -5.29 -17.51
C ASN A 470 -18.64 -4.53 -16.15
N ILE A 471 -17.66 -4.48 -15.23
CA ILE A 471 -17.82 -3.84 -13.89
C ILE A 471 -18.08 -2.33 -13.98
N ASP A 472 -18.68 -1.78 -12.92
CA ASP A 472 -18.80 -0.32 -12.79
C ASP A 472 -17.40 0.31 -12.78
N ARG A 473 -17.16 1.23 -13.71
CA ARG A 473 -15.87 1.94 -13.85
C ARG A 473 -15.43 2.72 -12.61
N ARG A 474 -16.34 2.98 -11.65
CA ARG A 474 -16.04 3.67 -10.39
C ARG A 474 -15.40 2.75 -9.35
N LEU A 475 -15.61 1.44 -9.43
CA LEU A 475 -15.12 0.47 -8.44
C LEU A 475 -13.60 0.51 -8.24
N PRO A 476 -12.74 0.56 -9.28
CA PRO A 476 -11.29 0.65 -9.08
C PRO A 476 -10.87 1.91 -8.31
N VAL A 477 -11.55 3.04 -8.54
CA VAL A 477 -11.30 4.30 -7.81
C VAL A 477 -11.70 4.13 -6.34
N LEU A 478 -12.90 3.61 -6.09
CA LEU A 478 -13.41 3.40 -4.74
C LEU A 478 -12.56 2.38 -3.96
N ALA A 479 -12.23 1.24 -4.57
CA ALA A 479 -11.36 0.22 -4.00
C ALA A 479 -9.98 0.79 -3.64
N TYR A 480 -9.39 1.61 -4.51
CA TYR A 480 -8.12 2.27 -4.19
C TYR A 480 -8.22 3.19 -2.98
N LEU A 481 -9.25 4.04 -2.93
CA LEU A 481 -9.44 4.98 -1.82
C LEU A 481 -9.69 4.20 -0.51
N TYR A 482 -10.51 3.17 -0.57
CA TYR A 482 -10.85 2.28 0.54
C TYR A 482 -9.64 1.52 1.10
N LEU A 483 -8.94 0.76 0.27
CA LEU A 483 -7.83 -0.11 0.69
C LEU A 483 -6.61 0.64 1.21
N ARG A 484 -6.51 1.95 0.98
CA ARG A 484 -5.48 2.79 1.60
C ARG A 484 -5.73 3.01 3.09
N TRP A 485 -7.00 3.05 3.50
CA TRP A 485 -7.37 3.23 4.90
C TRP A 485 -7.16 1.97 5.74
N LEU A 486 -7.02 0.81 5.10
CA LEU A 486 -6.72 -0.45 5.78
C LEU A 486 -5.23 -0.69 6.02
N ASP A 487 -4.35 0.29 5.73
CA ASP A 487 -2.91 0.17 6.04
C ASP A 487 -2.65 0.57 7.50
N PHE A 488 -2.72 -0.42 8.39
CA PHE A 488 -2.55 -0.25 9.84
C PHE A 488 -1.12 0.04 10.26
N THR A 489 -0.17 -0.05 9.33
CA THR A 489 1.24 0.07 9.66
C THR A 489 1.75 1.50 9.65
N SER A 490 0.96 2.44 9.14
CA SER A 490 0.97 3.79 9.70
C SER A 490 -0.30 4.59 9.33
N LEU A 491 -0.75 5.38 10.30
CA LEU A 491 -2.01 6.11 10.24
C LEU A 491 -1.88 7.45 9.48
N ILE A 492 -0.66 7.86 9.17
CA ILE A 492 -0.38 9.13 8.47
C ILE A 492 -0.63 8.92 6.97
N MET A 493 -1.79 9.36 6.48
CA MET A 493 -2.20 9.14 5.08
C MET A 493 -1.53 10.03 4.03
N LYS A 494 -0.87 11.11 4.45
CA LYS A 494 -0.23 12.07 3.52
C LYS A 494 0.82 11.36 2.67
N GLY A 495 0.62 11.37 1.34
CA GLY A 495 1.56 10.85 0.35
C GLY A 495 1.62 9.31 0.19
N ARG A 496 0.74 8.55 0.86
CA ARG A 496 0.73 7.07 0.78
C ARG A 496 0.05 6.55 -0.48
N SER A 497 0.83 6.27 -1.51
CA SER A 497 0.28 5.81 -2.79
C SER A 497 -0.07 4.32 -2.85
N THR A 498 0.50 3.48 -1.99
CA THR A 498 0.27 2.03 -2.00
C THR A 498 -0.91 1.64 -1.11
N ILE A 499 -1.65 0.61 -1.55
CA ILE A 499 -2.78 0.04 -0.79
C ILE A 499 -2.32 -1.06 0.17
N ALA A 500 -3.09 -1.32 1.22
CA ALA A 500 -2.72 -2.21 2.33
C ALA A 500 -2.17 -3.60 1.91
N PRO A 501 -2.88 -4.43 1.13
CA PRO A 501 -2.42 -5.80 0.89
C PRO A 501 -1.11 -5.82 0.08
N VAL A 502 -0.92 -4.86 -0.84
CA VAL A 502 0.35 -4.68 -1.57
C VAL A 502 1.46 -4.14 -0.67
N THR A 503 1.15 -3.21 0.25
CA THR A 503 2.11 -2.70 1.23
C THR A 503 2.64 -3.82 2.10
N TYR A 504 1.76 -4.71 2.56
CA TYR A 504 2.13 -5.83 3.42
C TYR A 504 3.03 -6.83 2.67
N ALA A 505 2.67 -7.20 1.43
CA ALA A 505 3.48 -8.09 0.60
C ALA A 505 4.87 -7.49 0.29
N LYS A 506 4.93 -6.18 -0.01
CA LYS A 506 6.19 -5.46 -0.24
C LYS A 506 7.10 -5.46 0.97
N ARG A 507 6.54 -5.43 2.19
CA ARG A 507 7.35 -5.44 3.42
C ARG A 507 8.10 -6.75 3.56
N TYR A 508 7.46 -7.89 3.28
CA TYR A 508 8.15 -9.17 3.26
C TYR A 508 9.26 -9.18 2.21
N LEU A 509 8.94 -8.86 0.95
CA LEU A 509 9.92 -8.85 -0.14
C LEU A 509 11.11 -7.94 0.14
N LYS A 510 10.90 -6.80 0.83
CA LYS A 510 11.99 -5.93 1.26
C LYS A 510 13.02 -6.67 2.12
N TRP A 511 12.58 -7.47 3.09
CA TRP A 511 13.49 -8.22 3.95
C TRP A 511 14.12 -9.40 3.23
N LEU A 512 13.36 -10.10 2.38
CA LEU A 512 13.90 -11.20 1.60
C LEU A 512 14.99 -10.74 0.62
N THR A 513 14.72 -9.66 -0.14
CA THR A 513 15.70 -9.08 -1.07
C THR A 513 16.92 -8.53 -0.35
N LEU A 514 16.78 -8.07 0.90
CA LEU A 514 17.90 -7.66 1.73
C LEU A 514 18.74 -8.86 2.16
N GLN A 515 18.11 -9.95 2.60
CA GLN A 515 18.80 -11.18 2.97
C GLN A 515 19.63 -11.73 1.83
N ASP A 516 19.05 -11.81 0.63
CA ASP A 516 19.74 -12.34 -0.55
C ASP A 516 20.88 -11.43 -1.01
N LYS A 517 20.80 -10.11 -0.76
CA LYS A 517 21.94 -9.19 -0.98
C LYS A 517 23.06 -9.41 0.02
N ILE A 518 22.73 -9.58 1.30
CA ILE A 518 23.72 -9.86 2.36
C ILE A 518 24.47 -11.16 2.05
N LYS A 519 23.74 -12.21 1.67
CA LYS A 519 24.32 -13.51 1.27
C LYS A 519 25.24 -13.46 0.04
N LEU A 520 25.16 -12.42 -0.78
CA LEU A 520 26.06 -12.23 -1.93
C LEU A 520 27.27 -11.35 -1.59
N TRP A 521 27.21 -10.61 -0.49
CA TRP A 521 28.32 -9.78 -0.01
C TRP A 521 29.28 -10.56 0.89
N ASN A 522 28.75 -11.58 1.58
CA ASN A 522 29.53 -12.58 2.30
C ASN A 522 29.92 -13.72 1.35
#